data_AF-A0A954UX02-F1
#
_entry.id   AF-A0A954UX02-F1
#
_cell.length_a   1.000
_cell.length_b   1.000
_cell.length_c   1.000
_cell.angle_alpha   90.00
_cell.angle_beta   90.00
_cell.angle_gamma   90.00
#
_symmetry.space_group_name_H-M   'P 1'
#
loop_
_entity.id
_entity.type
_entity.pdbx_description
1 polymer ?
#
loop_
_entity_poly.entity_id
_entity_poly.type
_entity_poly.pdbx_seq_one_letter_code
_entity_poly.pdbx_strand_id
1 'polypeptide(L)'
;QEIPGVDQLQGELANPLTVDVLDPVLFYHHWFYSLNSRIPAGESVRISYDTIPKDISRRLNGRRTVDGNETTTKWDPADRESIDRLLELMMFYKSASGKTYTSLSHRFQPQVDQSNLLQTDRAILLGRLERPWAAVQVALSDATPESQPLEVQQDMDRVWCRIVIPVEPTSKK
;
A
#
# COMPACT_ATOMS: atom_id res chain seq x y z
N GLN A 1 -19.34 -3.58 -18.93
CA GLN A 1 -19.79 -4.94 -18.56
C GLN A 1 -18.52 -5.64 -18.11
N GLU A 2 -18.35 -5.87 -16.81
CA GLU A 2 -17.16 -6.52 -16.26
C GLU A 2 -17.21 -8.00 -16.65
N ILE A 3 -16.18 -8.46 -17.36
CA ILE A 3 -16.05 -9.88 -17.75
C ILE A 3 -15.17 -10.55 -16.70
N PRO A 4 -15.69 -11.52 -15.92
CA PRO A 4 -14.87 -12.31 -15.01
C PRO A 4 -13.65 -12.89 -15.72
N GLY A 5 -12.46 -12.65 -15.17
CA GLY A 5 -11.19 -13.18 -15.69
C GLY A 5 -10.40 -12.29 -16.66
N VAL A 6 -10.96 -11.18 -17.18
CA VAL A 6 -10.24 -10.31 -18.12
C VAL A 6 -9.35 -9.27 -17.42
N ASP A 7 -9.71 -8.86 -16.20
CA ASP A 7 -8.99 -7.86 -15.40
C ASP A 7 -8.42 -8.42 -14.08
N GLN A 8 -8.43 -9.75 -13.91
CA GLN A 8 -7.90 -10.39 -12.70
C GLN A 8 -6.44 -10.77 -12.88
N LEU A 9 -5.63 -10.46 -11.88
CA LEU A 9 -4.23 -10.89 -11.84
C LEU A 9 -4.11 -12.39 -11.62
N GLN A 10 -3.15 -12.96 -12.33
CA GLN A 10 -2.61 -14.29 -12.07
C GLN A 10 -1.10 -14.23 -12.23
N GLY A 11 -0.37 -14.94 -11.39
CA GLY A 11 1.08 -15.06 -11.53
C GLY A 11 1.78 -15.25 -10.20
N GLU A 12 3.02 -14.82 -10.15
CA GLU A 12 3.88 -14.87 -8.99
C GLU A 12 4.58 -13.53 -8.85
N LEU A 13 4.72 -13.05 -7.62
CA LEU A 13 5.50 -11.86 -7.31
C LEU A 13 6.49 -12.19 -6.20
N ALA A 14 7.74 -11.77 -6.39
CA ALA A 14 8.79 -11.89 -5.39
C ALA A 14 8.86 -10.62 -4.54
N ASN A 15 9.11 -10.76 -3.24
CA ASN A 15 9.53 -9.66 -2.39
C ASN A 15 10.99 -9.30 -2.72
N PRO A 16 11.27 -8.14 -3.37
CA PRO A 16 12.63 -7.77 -3.75
C PRO A 16 13.47 -7.26 -2.56
N LEU A 17 12.90 -7.21 -1.35
CA LEU A 17 13.51 -6.62 -0.17
C LEU A 17 14.29 -7.65 0.64
N THR A 18 15.28 -7.17 1.40
CA THR A 18 16.04 -7.96 2.39
C THR A 18 15.34 -8.04 3.76
N VAL A 19 14.08 -7.62 3.80
CA VAL A 19 13.23 -7.61 4.99
C VAL A 19 11.83 -8.08 4.62
N ASP A 20 11.12 -8.61 5.60
CA ASP A 20 9.81 -9.21 5.40
C ASP A 20 8.73 -8.14 5.23
N VAL A 21 7.78 -8.42 4.34
CA VAL A 21 6.60 -7.58 4.12
C VAL A 21 5.42 -8.20 4.87
N LEU A 22 4.88 -7.44 5.82
CA LEU A 22 3.78 -7.81 6.70
C LEU A 22 2.46 -7.21 6.22
N ASP A 23 1.39 -7.97 6.42
CA ASP A 23 0.02 -7.67 6.00
C ASP A 23 -0.10 -7.15 4.55
N PRO A 24 0.56 -7.80 3.57
CA PRO A 24 0.61 -7.31 2.20
C PRO A 24 -0.76 -7.30 1.52
N VAL A 25 -1.00 -6.21 0.79
CA VAL A 25 -2.17 -6.02 -0.06
C VAL A 25 -1.71 -5.62 -1.45
N LEU A 26 -2.15 -6.38 -2.45
CA LEU A 26 -1.86 -6.08 -3.84
C LEU A 26 -3.04 -5.33 -4.46
N PHE A 27 -2.81 -4.13 -4.98
CA PHE A 27 -3.80 -3.34 -5.69
C PHE A 27 -3.55 -3.42 -7.20
N TYR A 28 -4.61 -3.53 -8.00
CA TYR A 28 -4.54 -3.50 -9.45
C TYR A 28 -5.86 -3.01 -10.03
N HIS A 29 -5.82 -1.95 -10.83
CA HIS A 29 -7.01 -1.27 -11.33
C HIS A 29 -8.04 -0.97 -10.21
N HIS A 30 -9.22 -1.57 -10.28
CA HIS A 30 -10.31 -1.43 -9.31
C HIS A 30 -10.33 -2.55 -8.25
N TRP A 31 -9.35 -3.44 -8.26
CA TRP A 31 -9.26 -4.60 -7.37
C TRP A 31 -8.18 -4.44 -6.30
N PHE A 32 -8.40 -5.09 -5.17
CA PHE A 32 -7.36 -5.44 -4.22
C PHE A 32 -7.41 -6.93 -3.86
N TYR A 33 -6.24 -7.50 -3.59
CA TYR A 33 -6.02 -8.86 -3.15
C TYR A 33 -5.40 -8.83 -1.76
N SER A 34 -6.06 -9.44 -0.78
CA SER A 34 -5.45 -9.70 0.53
C SER A 34 -4.57 -10.95 0.40
N LEU A 35 -3.28 -10.80 0.65
CA LEU A 35 -2.32 -11.90 0.56
C LEU A 35 -2.12 -12.54 1.96
N ASN A 36 -1.26 -13.55 2.02
CA ASN A 36 -0.81 -14.10 3.30
C ASN A 36 -0.23 -12.98 4.18
N SER A 37 -0.37 -13.08 5.50
CA SER A 37 0.03 -12.04 6.45
C SER A 37 1.53 -11.68 6.43
N ARG A 38 2.36 -12.47 5.74
CA ARG A 38 3.80 -12.28 5.61
C ARG A 38 4.27 -12.78 4.24
N ILE A 39 5.09 -11.98 3.57
CA ILE A 39 5.96 -12.42 2.47
C ILE A 39 7.41 -12.26 2.95
N PRO A 40 8.14 -13.36 3.20
CA PRO A 40 9.51 -13.26 3.69
C PRO A 40 10.46 -12.54 2.72
N ALA A 41 11.60 -12.06 3.23
CA ALA A 41 12.65 -11.45 2.43
C ALA A 41 13.07 -12.35 1.26
N GLY A 42 13.04 -11.84 0.04
CA GLY A 42 13.41 -12.58 -1.18
C GLY A 42 12.44 -13.67 -1.63
N GLU A 43 11.43 -14.01 -0.82
CA GLU A 43 10.46 -15.07 -1.13
C GLU A 43 9.32 -14.56 -2.03
N SER A 44 8.64 -15.51 -2.68
CA SER A 44 7.53 -15.24 -3.58
C SER A 44 6.16 -15.57 -3.01
N VAL A 45 5.14 -14.90 -3.52
CA VAL A 45 3.74 -15.25 -3.33
C VAL A 45 3.05 -15.43 -4.67
N ARG A 46 2.23 -16.48 -4.75
CA ARG A 46 1.45 -16.82 -5.94
C ARG A 46 0.07 -16.17 -5.85
N ILE A 47 -0.35 -15.55 -6.94
CA ILE A 47 -1.72 -15.05 -7.16
C ILE A 47 -2.41 -16.02 -8.12
N SER A 48 -3.41 -16.73 -7.61
CA SER A 48 -4.19 -17.70 -8.37
C SER A 48 -5.69 -17.37 -8.33
N TYR A 49 -6.49 -18.09 -9.12
CA TYR A 49 -7.93 -17.85 -9.24
C TYR A 49 -8.73 -18.03 -7.94
N ASP A 50 -8.16 -18.72 -6.95
CA ASP A 50 -8.71 -18.85 -5.59
C ASP A 50 -8.46 -17.60 -4.74
N THR A 51 -7.55 -16.71 -5.15
CA THR A 51 -7.31 -15.42 -4.49
C THR A 51 -8.39 -14.43 -4.93
N ILE A 52 -9.52 -14.47 -4.24
CA ILE A 52 -10.72 -13.68 -4.60
C ILE A 52 -10.44 -12.17 -4.44
N PRO A 53 -10.41 -11.39 -5.53
CA PRO A 53 -10.25 -9.95 -5.45
C PRO A 53 -11.50 -9.28 -4.87
N LYS A 54 -11.30 -8.11 -4.28
CA LYS A 54 -12.37 -7.25 -3.75
C LYS A 54 -12.24 -5.85 -4.34
N ASP A 55 -13.37 -5.16 -4.47
CA ASP A 55 -13.38 -3.77 -4.94
C ASP A 55 -12.55 -2.87 -4.02
N ILE A 56 -11.62 -2.11 -4.60
CA ILE A 56 -10.72 -1.21 -3.87
C ILE A 56 -11.48 -0.19 -3.00
N SER A 57 -12.65 0.27 -3.46
CA SER A 57 -13.51 1.20 -2.73
C SER A 57 -14.01 0.60 -1.42
N ARG A 58 -14.17 -0.73 -1.33
CA ARG A 58 -14.53 -1.37 -0.05
C ARG A 58 -13.45 -1.17 1.01
N ARG A 59 -12.19 -1.27 0.61
CA ARG A 59 -11.06 -1.03 1.50
C ARG A 59 -10.84 0.46 1.73
N LEU A 60 -10.74 1.25 0.67
CA LEU A 60 -10.40 2.68 0.73
C LEU A 60 -11.52 3.56 1.28
N ASN A 61 -12.77 3.12 1.27
CA ASN A 61 -13.88 3.84 1.92
C ASN A 61 -14.39 3.15 3.18
N GLY A 62 -13.77 2.05 3.62
CA GLY A 62 -14.24 1.28 4.76
C GLY A 62 -15.66 0.72 4.58
N ARG A 63 -16.03 0.33 3.37
CA ARG A 63 -17.34 -0.33 3.15
C ARG A 63 -17.30 -1.74 3.72
N ARG A 64 -18.26 -2.05 4.58
CA ARG A 64 -18.48 -3.37 5.17
C ARG A 64 -19.93 -3.77 4.93
N THR A 65 -20.15 -5.06 4.68
CA THR A 65 -21.49 -5.62 4.70
C THR A 65 -21.78 -6.08 6.13
N VAL A 66 -22.81 -5.51 6.75
CA VAL A 66 -23.30 -5.88 8.08
C VAL A 66 -24.77 -6.24 7.92
N ASP A 67 -25.14 -7.47 8.25
CA ASP A 67 -26.51 -8.00 8.14
C ASP A 67 -27.16 -7.80 6.76
N GLY A 68 -26.38 -8.00 5.69
CA GLY A 68 -26.83 -7.83 4.30
C GLY A 68 -26.89 -6.37 3.82
N ASN A 69 -26.69 -5.39 4.70
CA ASN A 69 -26.64 -3.97 4.35
C ASN A 69 -25.19 -3.50 4.17
N GLU A 70 -24.94 -2.73 3.10
CA GLU A 70 -23.63 -2.10 2.88
C GLU A 70 -23.53 -0.81 3.71
N THR A 71 -22.66 -0.83 4.71
CA THR A 71 -22.35 0.33 5.56
C THR A 71 -20.97 0.86 5.22
N THR A 72 -20.82 2.18 5.11
CA THR A 72 -19.53 2.84 4.91
C THR A 72 -19.06 3.41 6.25
N THR A 73 -17.89 2.99 6.74
CA THR A 73 -17.26 3.64 7.90
C THR A 73 -16.74 5.01 7.47
N LYS A 74 -17.34 6.07 8.02
CA LYS A 74 -16.92 7.44 7.78
C LYS A 74 -15.50 7.64 8.32
N TRP A 75 -14.65 8.31 7.54
CA TRP A 75 -13.36 8.78 8.02
C TRP A 75 -13.55 9.83 9.12
N ASP A 76 -12.82 9.67 10.23
CA ASP A 76 -12.74 10.68 11.29
C ASP A 76 -11.37 11.38 11.25
N PRO A 77 -11.29 12.65 10.79
CA PRO A 77 -10.06 13.44 10.81
C PRO A 77 -9.42 13.62 12.20
N ALA A 78 -10.19 13.42 13.27
CA ALA A 78 -9.70 13.55 14.63
C ALA A 78 -9.07 12.26 15.18
N ASP A 79 -9.24 11.12 14.51
CA ASP A 79 -8.66 9.84 14.91
C ASP A 79 -7.14 9.87 14.74
N ARG A 80 -6.40 9.78 15.84
CA ARG A 80 -4.94 9.74 15.89
C ARG A 80 -4.37 8.35 16.05
N GLU A 81 -5.21 7.37 16.34
CA GLU A 81 -4.80 5.99 16.61
C GLU A 81 -4.69 5.19 15.30
N SER A 82 -5.43 5.59 14.26
CA SER A 82 -5.45 4.89 12.96
C SER A 82 -4.39 5.39 11.96
N ILE A 83 -3.12 5.41 12.37
CA ILE A 83 -1.99 5.86 11.51
C ILE A 83 -1.91 5.03 10.22
N ASP A 84 -2.08 3.72 10.30
CA ASP A 84 -2.02 2.81 9.15
C ASP A 84 -3.08 3.18 8.10
N ARG A 85 -4.28 3.52 8.58
CA ARG A 85 -5.39 3.93 7.73
C ARG A 85 -5.13 5.30 7.11
N LEU A 86 -4.60 6.24 7.89
CA LEU A 86 -4.22 7.56 7.38
C LEU A 86 -3.19 7.44 6.26
N LEU A 87 -2.14 6.64 6.45
CA LEU A 87 -1.09 6.43 5.44
C LEU A 87 -1.67 5.81 4.16
N GLU A 88 -2.52 4.81 4.27
CA GLU A 88 -3.20 4.22 3.11
C GLU A 88 -4.06 5.26 2.36
N LEU A 89 -4.83 6.09 3.08
CA LEU A 89 -5.62 7.17 2.48
C LEU A 89 -4.73 8.23 1.83
N MET A 90 -3.58 8.57 2.39
CA MET A 90 -2.62 9.48 1.77
C MET A 90 -2.02 8.88 0.50
N MET A 91 -1.74 7.58 0.48
CA MET A 91 -1.17 6.87 -0.67
C MET A 91 -2.14 6.67 -1.83
N PHE A 92 -3.45 6.68 -1.56
CA PHE A 92 -4.52 6.43 -2.54
C PHE A 92 -5.67 7.44 -2.44
N TYR A 93 -5.38 8.69 -2.11
CA TYR A 93 -6.38 9.70 -1.79
C TYR A 93 -7.42 9.89 -2.89
N LYS A 94 -7.00 10.06 -4.16
CA LYS A 94 -7.96 10.21 -5.28
C LYS A 94 -8.81 8.94 -5.49
N SER A 95 -8.22 7.75 -5.41
CA SER A 95 -8.94 6.48 -5.53
C SER A 95 -9.91 6.24 -4.36
N ALA A 96 -9.62 6.79 -3.17
CA ALA A 96 -10.52 6.84 -2.02
C ALA A 96 -11.61 7.91 -2.14
N SER A 97 -11.92 8.40 -3.35
CA SER A 97 -12.85 9.53 -3.60
C SER A 97 -12.43 10.88 -2.99
N GLY A 98 -11.18 11.00 -2.53
CA GLY A 98 -10.54 12.23 -2.11
C GLY A 98 -11.34 13.05 -1.09
N LYS A 99 -11.61 14.31 -1.44
CA LYS A 99 -12.31 15.26 -0.57
C LYS A 99 -13.74 14.82 -0.28
N THR A 100 -14.39 14.12 -1.21
CA THR A 100 -15.77 13.64 -1.03
C THR A 100 -15.86 12.63 0.11
N TYR A 101 -14.85 11.77 0.27
CA TYR A 101 -14.82 10.80 1.37
C TYR A 101 -14.19 11.37 2.64
N THR A 102 -13.04 12.05 2.52
CA THR A 102 -12.24 12.46 3.68
C THR A 102 -12.63 13.82 4.26
N SER A 103 -13.39 14.65 3.52
CA SER A 103 -13.65 16.07 3.79
C SER A 103 -12.41 16.98 3.87
N LEU A 104 -11.21 16.43 3.66
CA LEU A 104 -9.92 17.12 3.77
C LEU A 104 -9.31 17.34 2.38
N SER A 105 -8.36 18.26 2.28
CA SER A 105 -7.55 18.43 1.07
C SER A 105 -6.18 17.80 1.24
N HIS A 106 -5.74 17.03 0.25
CA HIS A 106 -4.40 16.45 0.21
C HIS A 106 -3.42 17.34 -0.58
N ARG A 107 -2.81 18.34 0.08
CA ARG A 107 -1.98 19.38 -0.58
C ARG A 107 -0.50 19.37 -0.21
N PHE A 108 -0.15 18.92 1.00
CA PHE A 108 1.22 19.03 1.51
C PHE A 108 2.16 17.97 0.96
N GLN A 109 1.66 16.78 0.64
CA GLN A 109 2.46 15.66 0.12
C GLN A 109 1.77 14.97 -1.07
N PRO A 110 1.45 15.71 -2.15
CA PRO A 110 0.65 15.18 -3.26
C PRO A 110 1.35 14.01 -3.99
N GLN A 111 2.68 13.92 -3.89
CA GLN A 111 3.48 12.84 -4.50
C GLN A 111 3.28 11.47 -3.83
N VAL A 112 2.82 11.47 -2.57
CA VAL A 112 2.50 10.23 -1.84
C VAL A 112 1.29 9.55 -2.46
N ASP A 113 0.31 10.34 -2.92
CA ASP A 113 -0.89 9.83 -3.60
C ASP A 113 -0.52 9.34 -5.00
N GLN A 114 -0.57 8.02 -5.20
CA GLN A 114 -0.33 7.40 -6.51
C GLN A 114 -1.52 6.59 -6.99
N SER A 115 -2.72 7.12 -6.70
CA SER A 115 -3.97 6.66 -7.31
C SER A 115 -3.92 6.61 -8.84
N ASN A 116 -3.11 7.44 -9.50
CA ASN A 116 -2.94 7.42 -10.95
C ASN A 116 -2.30 6.12 -11.48
N LEU A 117 -1.48 5.43 -10.67
CA LEU A 117 -0.88 4.15 -11.07
C LEU A 117 -1.95 3.05 -11.20
N LEU A 118 -3.05 3.15 -10.46
CA LEU A 118 -4.20 2.26 -10.58
C LEU A 118 -5.00 2.48 -11.88
N GLN A 119 -4.63 3.45 -12.72
CA GLN A 119 -5.19 3.63 -14.05
C GLN A 119 -4.26 3.09 -15.15
N THR A 120 -3.18 2.43 -14.76
CA THR A 120 -2.16 1.86 -15.66
C THR A 120 -2.06 0.35 -15.45
N ASP A 121 -1.36 -0.36 -16.34
CA ASP A 121 -1.08 -1.80 -16.19
C ASP A 121 0.04 -2.07 -15.18
N ARG A 122 -0.09 -1.51 -13.99
CA ARG A 122 0.83 -1.68 -12.87
C ARG A 122 0.06 -2.11 -11.63
N ALA A 123 0.54 -3.20 -11.03
CA ALA A 123 0.10 -3.60 -9.71
C ALA A 123 0.93 -2.88 -8.65
N ILE A 124 0.35 -2.71 -7.47
CA ILE A 124 0.97 -2.00 -6.36
C ILE A 124 0.87 -2.88 -5.12
N LEU A 125 2.00 -3.43 -4.67
CA LEU A 125 2.07 -4.15 -3.40
C LEU A 125 2.31 -3.13 -2.29
N LEU A 126 1.37 -3.04 -1.36
CA LEU A 126 1.49 -2.23 -0.14
C LEU A 126 1.63 -3.16 1.06
N GLY A 127 2.56 -2.87 1.96
CA GLY A 127 2.66 -3.56 3.24
C GLY A 127 3.57 -2.85 4.23
N ARG A 128 3.57 -3.31 5.48
CA ARG A 128 4.55 -2.87 6.46
C ARG A 128 5.83 -3.69 6.34
N LEU A 129 6.95 -3.09 6.71
CA LEU A 129 8.19 -3.83 6.88
C LEU A 129 8.30 -4.34 8.32
N GLU A 130 8.85 -5.54 8.49
CA GLU A 130 9.13 -6.12 9.82
C GLU A 130 10.14 -5.27 10.62
N ARG A 131 11.04 -4.58 9.92
CA ARG A 131 12.01 -3.65 10.49
C ARG A 131 12.31 -2.51 9.51
N PRO A 132 12.82 -1.35 9.99
CA PRO A 132 13.26 -0.29 9.10
C PRO A 132 14.28 -0.79 8.08
N TRP A 133 14.11 -0.40 6.81
CA TRP A 133 15.04 -0.78 5.73
C TRP A 133 16.17 0.26 5.53
N ALA A 134 16.00 1.46 6.08
CA ALA A 134 17.02 2.51 6.01
C ALA A 134 17.21 3.16 7.40
N ALA A 135 18.47 3.48 7.71
CA ALA A 135 18.83 4.27 8.88
C ALA A 135 19.10 5.72 8.46
N VAL A 136 18.68 6.67 9.31
CA VAL A 136 18.99 8.09 9.10
C VAL A 136 20.17 8.44 10.00
N GLN A 137 21.21 8.98 9.37
CA GLN A 137 22.41 9.44 10.04
C GLN A 137 22.55 10.95 9.87
N VAL A 138 22.89 11.65 10.95
CA VAL A 138 23.15 13.09 10.94
C VAL A 138 24.64 13.33 11.12
N ALA A 139 25.24 14.01 10.14
CA ALA A 139 26.58 14.52 10.25
C ALA A 139 26.59 15.79 11.11
N LEU A 140 27.54 15.88 12.05
CA LEU A 140 27.77 17.11 12.80
C LEU A 140 28.41 18.16 11.88
N SER A 141 28.03 19.44 12.05
CA SER A 141 28.57 20.53 11.23
C SER A 141 30.09 20.66 11.32
N ASP A 142 30.65 20.30 12.47
CA ASP A 142 32.07 20.43 12.79
C ASP A 142 32.76 19.04 12.77
N ALA A 143 32.14 18.06 12.10
CA ALA A 143 32.66 16.70 12.01
C ALA A 143 34.05 16.70 11.35
N THR A 144 35.03 16.17 12.08
CA THR A 144 36.32 15.78 11.51
C THR A 144 36.15 14.48 10.72
N PRO A 145 37.09 14.10 9.82
CA PRO A 145 37.03 12.83 9.09
C PRO A 145 36.95 11.57 9.98
N GLU A 146 37.32 11.70 11.27
CA GLU A 146 37.26 10.63 12.28
C GLU A 146 35.95 10.63 13.08
N SER A 147 35.13 11.67 12.93
CA SER A 147 33.87 11.80 13.67
C SER A 147 32.84 10.80 13.13
N GLN A 148 32.31 9.96 14.02
CA GLN A 148 31.23 9.03 13.65
C GLN A 148 29.91 9.80 13.54
N PRO A 149 29.13 9.59 12.47
CA PRO A 149 27.82 10.20 12.35
C PRO A 149 26.88 9.67 13.43
N LEU A 150 25.99 10.54 13.91
CA LEU A 150 24.99 10.17 14.92
C LEU A 150 23.82 9.50 14.23
N GLU A 151 23.49 8.28 14.66
CA GLU A 151 22.27 7.61 14.22
C GLU A 151 21.06 8.22 14.93
N VAL A 152 20.05 8.58 14.15
CA VAL A 152 18.80 9.12 14.69
C VAL A 152 18.01 7.99 15.33
N GLN A 153 17.77 8.07 16.64
CA GLN A 153 16.79 7.21 17.30
C GLN A 153 15.40 7.54 16.76
N GLN A 154 14.82 6.60 16.01
CA GLN A 154 13.46 6.69 15.51
C GLN A 154 12.51 6.15 16.56
N ASP A 155 11.63 7.02 17.10
CA ASP A 155 10.61 6.64 18.07
C ASP A 155 9.41 5.92 17.40
N MET A 156 9.26 6.07 16.08
CA MET A 156 8.30 5.31 15.26
C MET A 156 9.02 4.21 14.49
N ASP A 157 8.72 2.96 14.83
CA ASP A 157 9.25 1.74 14.22
C ASP A 157 8.45 1.27 12.98
N ARG A 158 7.36 1.95 12.65
CA ARG A 158 6.43 1.57 11.59
C ARG A 158 6.87 2.11 10.23
N VAL A 159 7.51 1.25 9.44
CA VAL A 159 7.84 1.55 8.04
C VAL A 159 6.85 0.87 7.11
N TRP A 160 6.28 1.65 6.19
CA TRP A 160 5.44 1.16 5.10
C TRP A 160 6.22 1.19 3.78
N CYS A 161 6.03 0.17 2.95
CA CYS A 161 6.58 0.14 1.61
C CYS A 161 5.47 0.04 0.56
N ARG A 162 5.75 0.60 -0.61
CA ARG A 162 4.93 0.47 -1.80
C ARG A 162 5.81 0.04 -2.97
N ILE A 163 5.57 -1.16 -3.48
CA ILE A 163 6.34 -1.75 -4.58
C ILE A 163 5.45 -1.74 -5.83
N VAL A 164 5.92 -1.08 -6.88
CA VAL A 164 5.18 -0.95 -8.14
C VAL A 164 5.67 -2.02 -9.11
N ILE A 165 4.77 -2.86 -9.58
CA ILE A 165 5.07 -4.06 -10.35
C ILE A 165 4.41 -3.90 -11.73
N PRO A 166 5.16 -3.94 -12.84
CA PRO A 166 4.56 -3.97 -14.18
C PRO A 166 3.76 -5.27 -14.35
N VAL A 167 2.55 -5.18 -14.89
CA VAL A 167 1.73 -6.35 -15.21
C VAL A 167 1.81 -6.59 -16.70
N GLU A 168 2.20 -7.80 -17.08
CA GLU A 168 2.21 -8.19 -18.49
C GLU A 168 0.78 -8.34 -18.99
N PRO A 169 0.43 -7.75 -20.14
CA PRO A 169 -0.90 -7.92 -20.70
C PRO A 169 -1.12 -9.40 -21.03
N THR A 170 -2.32 -9.90 -20.74
CA THR A 170 -2.70 -11.24 -21.15
C THR A 170 -2.63 -11.31 -22.68
N SER A 171 -1.66 -12.05 -23.21
CA SER A 171 -1.55 -12.24 -24.66
C SER A 171 -2.85 -12.85 -25.15
N LYS A 172 -3.64 -12.09 -25.91
CA LYS A 172 -4.80 -12.62 -26.62
C LYS A 172 -4.28 -13.64 -27.63
N LYS A 173 -4.49 -14.92 -27.37
CA LYS A 173 -4.43 -15.95 -28.41
C LYS A 173 -5.60 -15.79 -29.37
#